data_AF-A0A4W5LBY3-F1
#
_entry.id   AF-A0A4W5LBY3-F1
#
_cell.length_a   1.000
_cell.length_b   1.000
_cell.length_c   1.000
_cell.angle_alpha   90.00
_cell.angle_beta   90.00
_cell.angle_gamma   90.00
#
_symmetry.space_group_name_H-M   'P 1'
#
loop_
_entity.id
_entity.type
_entity.pdbx_description
1 polymer ?
#
loop_
_entity_poly.entity_id
_entity_poly.type
_entity_poly.pdbx_seq_one_letter_code
_entity_poly.pdbx_strand_id
1 'polypeptide(L)'
;MMRVLYLLLLCDTSVQLQCDKTVIQANVGSGFNLVCQYQTNKYLFSKKYWCRGESRSTCVILMDSDHLTNGELRHRSQIIDAQRRGLVIIMTELKLDDTGVYWVGIDKIYADIMTSINLIVTFVAVSKPMVWPPSSMGDTCWGQPVTVHCASAQGTSVQYTWYQSTQPQDIQFQSSADLHLHCGIVEEDSQYYCSASNDVSSQQSGMVSLQVLKPSEEDCIYSFAMEGQRSYDCSDRLKTSTATPLRSNGHLTEEPYQPGTNSNLSSTINQTHQDWRYNRAWALLPVWYEILRWLFLATLIAAVCLVHKFRPTQV
;
A
#
# COMPACT_ATOMS: atom_id res chain seq x y z
N MET A 1 -7.79 -46.13 -54.93
CA MET A 1 -6.91 -45.31 -54.05
C MET A 1 -7.36 -43.87 -54.14
N MET A 2 -8.07 -43.35 -53.14
CA MET A 2 -8.55 -41.97 -53.11
C MET A 2 -7.99 -41.33 -51.85
N ARG A 3 -6.93 -40.51 -51.99
CA ARG A 3 -6.33 -39.76 -50.89
C ARG A 3 -7.14 -38.48 -50.70
N VAL A 4 -8.01 -38.47 -49.68
CA VAL A 4 -8.70 -37.27 -49.22
C VAL A 4 -7.67 -36.42 -48.47
N LEU A 5 -7.22 -35.32 -49.07
CA LEU A 5 -6.49 -34.28 -48.34
C LEU A 5 -7.49 -33.46 -47.52
N TYR A 6 -7.47 -33.62 -46.21
CA TYR A 6 -8.14 -32.70 -45.28
C TYR A 6 -7.32 -31.40 -45.19
N LEU A 7 -7.78 -30.36 -45.88
CA LEU A 7 -7.36 -28.98 -45.61
C LEU A 7 -7.97 -28.58 -44.26
N LEU A 8 -7.16 -28.64 -43.20
CA LEU A 8 -7.47 -28.01 -41.93
C LEU A 8 -7.48 -26.49 -42.15
N LEU A 9 -8.66 -25.93 -42.38
CA LEU A 9 -8.90 -24.50 -42.24
C LEU A 9 -8.66 -24.13 -40.78
N LEU A 10 -7.43 -23.71 -40.46
CA LEU A 10 -7.14 -22.98 -39.24
C LEU A 10 -7.92 -21.66 -39.34
N CYS A 11 -9.11 -21.64 -38.75
CA CYS A 11 -9.83 -20.40 -38.53
C CYS A 11 -9.07 -19.65 -37.43
N ASP A 12 -8.01 -18.93 -37.82
CA ASP A 12 -7.41 -17.91 -36.97
C ASP A 12 -8.45 -16.81 -36.80
N THR A 13 -9.37 -17.03 -35.86
CA THR A 13 -10.18 -15.94 -35.33
C THR A 13 -9.21 -15.02 -34.61
N SER A 14 -8.68 -14.06 -35.34
CA SER A 14 -7.75 -13.07 -34.80
C SER A 14 -8.46 -12.36 -33.65
N VAL A 15 -8.06 -12.66 -32.42
CA VAL A 15 -8.62 -12.02 -31.22
C VAL A 15 -8.35 -10.52 -31.34
N GLN A 16 -9.42 -9.71 -31.25
CA GLN A 16 -9.35 -8.28 -31.57
C GLN A 16 -8.59 -7.47 -30.51
N LEU A 17 -8.68 -7.91 -29.25
CA LEU A 17 -8.00 -7.40 -28.07
C LEU A 17 -7.70 -8.60 -27.15
N GLN A 18 -6.44 -8.81 -26.80
CA GLN A 18 -5.99 -9.89 -25.94
C GLN A 18 -5.02 -9.36 -24.90
N CYS A 19 -5.20 -9.73 -23.64
CA CYS A 19 -4.30 -9.36 -22.56
C CYS A 19 -3.47 -10.57 -22.09
N ASP A 20 -2.26 -10.31 -21.58
CA ASP A 20 -1.36 -11.33 -21.04
C ASP A 20 -1.91 -12.02 -19.78
N LYS A 21 -2.83 -11.34 -19.08
CA LYS A 21 -3.50 -11.82 -17.86
C LYS A 21 -4.99 -11.54 -17.95
N THR A 22 -5.80 -12.42 -17.36
CA THR A 22 -7.24 -12.22 -17.11
C THR A 22 -7.57 -12.24 -15.62
N VAL A 23 -6.65 -12.72 -14.79
CA VAL A 23 -6.71 -12.68 -13.33
C VAL A 23 -5.37 -12.13 -12.84
N ILE A 24 -5.41 -11.16 -11.94
CA ILE A 24 -4.24 -10.56 -11.32
C ILE A 24 -4.37 -10.76 -9.81
N GLN A 25 -3.42 -11.49 -9.23
CA GLN A 25 -3.28 -11.61 -7.78
C GLN A 25 -2.12 -10.73 -7.34
N ALA A 26 -2.39 -9.82 -6.42
CA ALA A 26 -1.42 -8.85 -5.96
C ALA A 26 -1.56 -8.60 -4.46
N ASN A 27 -0.55 -7.97 -3.88
CA ASN A 27 -0.52 -7.68 -2.45
C ASN A 27 -0.79 -6.20 -2.20
N VAL A 28 -1.34 -5.86 -1.03
CA VAL A 28 -1.48 -4.46 -0.62
C VAL A 28 -0.12 -3.74 -0.69
N GLY A 29 -0.11 -2.52 -1.24
CA GLY A 29 1.08 -1.70 -1.46
C GLY A 29 1.88 -2.06 -2.73
N SER A 30 1.65 -3.23 -3.31
CA SER A 30 2.32 -3.65 -4.56
C SER A 30 1.72 -2.97 -5.79
N GLY A 31 2.22 -3.31 -6.98
CA GLY A 31 1.66 -2.88 -8.25
C GLY A 31 1.66 -4.00 -9.28
N PHE A 32 0.93 -3.80 -10.38
CA PHE A 32 0.92 -4.70 -11.52
C PHE A 32 1.12 -3.96 -12.84
N ASN A 33 1.57 -4.72 -13.83
CA ASN A 33 1.56 -4.33 -15.23
C ASN A 33 0.75 -5.37 -16.03
N LEU A 34 -0.27 -4.87 -16.73
CA LEU A 34 -1.13 -5.62 -17.63
C LEU A 34 -0.84 -5.17 -19.06
N VAL A 35 -0.46 -6.11 -19.92
CA VAL A 35 -0.10 -5.83 -21.30
C VAL A 35 -1.13 -6.46 -22.22
N CYS A 36 -1.75 -5.65 -23.06
CA CYS A 36 -2.73 -6.09 -24.03
C CYS A 36 -2.29 -5.77 -25.46
N GLN A 37 -2.52 -6.71 -26.36
CA GLN A 37 -2.33 -6.55 -27.79
C GLN A 37 -3.68 -6.39 -28.46
N TYR A 38 -3.74 -5.53 -29.47
CA TYR A 38 -4.95 -5.31 -30.27
C TYR A 38 -4.60 -5.20 -31.74
N GLN A 39 -5.60 -5.39 -32.60
CA GLN A 39 -5.42 -5.25 -34.05
C GLN A 39 -5.16 -3.79 -34.45
N THR A 40 -3.89 -3.38 -34.48
CA THR A 40 -3.50 -1.99 -34.77
C THR A 40 -4.00 -1.53 -36.14
N ASN A 41 -4.05 -2.41 -37.15
CA ASN A 41 -4.60 -2.08 -38.46
C ASN A 41 -6.07 -1.64 -38.44
N LYS A 42 -6.84 -2.01 -37.40
CA LYS A 42 -8.25 -1.63 -37.25
C LYS A 42 -8.47 -0.58 -36.17
N TYR A 43 -7.67 -0.60 -35.09
CA TYR A 43 -7.96 0.14 -33.85
C TYR A 43 -6.83 1.10 -33.43
N LEU A 44 -5.91 1.44 -34.34
CA LEU A 44 -4.82 2.38 -34.05
C LEU A 44 -5.31 3.71 -33.47
N PHE A 45 -6.40 4.25 -34.01
CA PHE A 45 -6.96 5.55 -33.62
C PHE A 45 -8.21 5.44 -32.73
N SER A 46 -8.62 4.24 -32.37
CA SER A 46 -9.73 4.04 -31.43
C SER A 46 -9.25 4.35 -30.02
N LYS A 47 -10.03 5.12 -29.26
CA LYS A 47 -9.75 5.35 -27.84
C LYS A 47 -9.69 4.04 -27.08
N LYS A 48 -8.71 3.90 -26.20
CA LYS A 48 -8.56 2.77 -25.28
C LYS A 48 -8.88 3.23 -23.88
N TYR A 49 -9.46 2.36 -23.07
CA TYR A 49 -9.81 2.72 -21.70
C TYR A 49 -9.68 1.55 -20.74
N TRP A 50 -9.48 1.89 -19.47
CA TRP A 50 -9.51 1.01 -18.33
C TRP A 50 -10.72 1.41 -17.48
N CYS A 51 -11.64 0.47 -17.26
CA CYS A 51 -12.86 0.73 -16.49
C CYS A 51 -13.10 -0.35 -15.45
N ARG A 52 -13.90 -0.04 -14.42
CA ARG A 52 -14.26 -0.97 -13.34
C ARG A 52 -15.76 -1.19 -13.30
N GLY A 53 -16.18 -2.44 -13.15
CA GLY A 53 -17.57 -2.84 -13.01
C GLY A 53 -17.80 -4.34 -13.20
N GLU A 54 -18.80 -4.88 -12.50
CA GLU A 54 -19.17 -6.30 -12.52
C GLU A 54 -19.57 -6.82 -13.91
N SER A 55 -20.01 -5.93 -14.80
CA SER A 55 -20.42 -6.26 -16.16
C SER A 55 -20.03 -5.15 -17.14
N ARG A 56 -20.11 -5.46 -18.44
CA ARG A 56 -19.83 -4.47 -19.51
C ARG A 56 -20.70 -3.22 -19.41
N SER A 57 -21.99 -3.36 -19.05
CA SER A 57 -22.94 -2.24 -18.99
C SER A 57 -22.78 -1.36 -17.74
N THR A 58 -22.12 -1.86 -16.71
CA THR A 58 -21.89 -1.13 -15.44
C THR A 58 -20.46 -0.61 -15.33
N CYS A 59 -19.67 -0.68 -16.40
CA CYS A 59 -18.25 -0.34 -16.36
C CYS A 59 -18.04 1.18 -16.37
N VAL A 60 -17.51 1.73 -15.27
CA VAL A 60 -17.18 3.15 -15.14
C VAL A 60 -15.73 3.37 -15.56
N ILE A 61 -15.50 4.21 -16.58
CA ILE A 61 -14.16 4.51 -17.08
C ILE A 61 -13.35 5.22 -16.00
N LEU A 62 -12.20 4.63 -15.67
CA LEU A 62 -11.26 5.14 -14.68
C LEU A 62 -10.14 5.94 -15.34
N MET A 63 -9.70 5.52 -16.52
CA MET A 63 -8.72 6.24 -17.33
C MET A 63 -8.82 5.84 -18.80
N ASP A 64 -8.39 6.72 -19.69
CA ASP A 64 -8.35 6.46 -21.13
C ASP A 64 -7.10 7.03 -21.83
N SER A 65 -6.92 6.63 -23.09
CA SER A 65 -5.82 7.07 -23.95
C SER A 65 -5.92 8.55 -24.36
N ASP A 66 -7.03 9.22 -24.08
CA ASP A 66 -7.29 10.63 -24.42
C ASP A 66 -7.05 11.55 -23.20
N HIS A 67 -6.29 11.05 -22.21
CA HIS A 67 -5.87 11.73 -20.99
C HIS A 67 -6.95 11.94 -19.93
N LEU A 68 -8.04 11.19 -19.98
CA LEU A 68 -8.91 11.05 -18.82
C LEU A 68 -8.20 10.20 -17.75
N THR A 69 -8.22 10.65 -16.50
CA THR A 69 -7.86 9.82 -15.35
C THR A 69 -8.64 10.27 -14.13
N ASN A 70 -9.27 9.33 -13.44
CA ASN A 70 -9.98 9.57 -12.19
C ASN A 70 -8.99 10.19 -11.15
N GLY A 71 -9.44 11.23 -10.44
CA GLY A 71 -8.63 11.96 -9.48
C GLY A 71 -7.97 11.08 -8.43
N GLU A 72 -8.67 10.04 -7.93
CA GLU A 72 -8.14 9.12 -6.91
C GLU A 72 -7.02 8.20 -7.43
N LEU A 73 -6.97 8.00 -8.75
CA LEU A 73 -6.05 7.09 -9.42
C LEU A 73 -4.93 7.81 -10.17
N ARG A 74 -5.00 9.14 -10.25
CA ARG A 74 -4.10 9.99 -11.07
C ARG A 74 -2.61 9.80 -10.78
N HIS A 75 -2.26 9.48 -9.53
CA HIS A 75 -0.86 9.34 -9.10
C HIS A 75 -0.33 7.90 -9.15
N ARG A 76 -1.23 6.92 -9.19
CA ARG A 76 -0.89 5.51 -9.00
C ARG A 76 -1.42 4.59 -10.09
N SER A 77 -1.89 5.16 -11.21
CA SER A 77 -2.32 4.39 -12.37
C SER A 77 -2.00 5.11 -13.66
N GLN A 78 -1.72 4.34 -14.71
CA GLN A 78 -1.44 4.85 -16.05
C GLN A 78 -1.97 3.87 -17.10
N ILE A 79 -2.46 4.44 -18.20
CA ILE A 79 -2.77 3.72 -19.42
C ILE A 79 -1.88 4.27 -20.54
N ILE A 80 -1.16 3.38 -21.22
CA ILE A 80 -0.17 3.74 -22.24
C ILE A 80 -0.52 2.96 -23.50
N ASP A 81 -1.06 3.63 -24.52
CA ASP A 81 -1.23 3.04 -25.86
C ASP A 81 0.06 3.21 -26.66
N ALA A 82 0.91 2.18 -26.64
CA ALA A 82 2.15 2.13 -27.41
C ALA A 82 1.95 1.52 -28.81
N GLN A 83 0.73 1.54 -29.33
CA GLN A 83 0.36 1.11 -30.67
C GLN A 83 0.79 -0.33 -30.97
N ARG A 84 1.77 -0.51 -31.87
CA ARG A 84 2.31 -1.83 -32.25
C ARG A 84 3.01 -2.56 -31.10
N ARG A 85 3.41 -1.85 -30.05
CA ARG A 85 3.99 -2.46 -28.84
C ARG A 85 2.92 -2.90 -27.85
N GLY A 86 1.66 -2.52 -28.07
CA GLY A 86 0.51 -2.88 -27.26
C GLY A 86 0.02 -1.75 -26.36
N LEU A 87 -1.06 -2.04 -25.65
CA LEU A 87 -1.68 -1.23 -24.63
C LEU A 87 -1.21 -1.72 -23.26
N VAL A 88 -0.71 -0.81 -22.42
CA VAL A 88 -0.14 -1.13 -21.12
C VAL A 88 -0.95 -0.43 -20.03
N ILE A 89 -1.42 -1.19 -19.05
CA ILE A 89 -2.11 -0.68 -17.86
C ILE A 89 -1.20 -0.94 -16.67
N ILE A 90 -0.85 0.13 -15.96
CA ILE A 90 -0.01 0.10 -14.77
C ILE A 90 -0.85 0.60 -13.60
N MET A 91 -0.84 -0.13 -12.49
CA MET A 91 -1.35 0.33 -11.20
C MET A 91 -0.33 0.05 -10.11
N THR A 92 -0.12 1.01 -9.21
CA THR A 92 0.81 0.93 -8.07
C THR A 92 0.08 1.20 -6.77
N GLU A 93 0.74 0.92 -5.65
CA GLU A 93 0.23 1.18 -4.31
C GLU A 93 -1.20 0.64 -4.14
N LEU A 94 -1.38 -0.62 -4.53
CA LEU A 94 -2.68 -1.28 -4.54
C LEU A 94 -3.26 -1.34 -3.13
N LYS A 95 -4.56 -1.06 -3.03
CA LYS A 95 -5.33 -1.12 -1.79
C LYS A 95 -6.25 -2.33 -1.85
N LEU A 96 -6.69 -2.80 -0.69
CA LEU A 96 -7.64 -3.92 -0.62
C LEU A 96 -8.92 -3.62 -1.43
N ASP A 97 -9.40 -2.38 -1.33
CA ASP A 97 -10.58 -1.86 -2.03
C ASP A 97 -10.44 -1.76 -3.55
N ASP A 98 -9.23 -1.96 -4.10
CA ASP A 98 -9.02 -2.10 -5.55
C ASP A 98 -9.44 -3.48 -6.05
N THR A 99 -9.73 -4.44 -5.18
CA THR A 99 -10.23 -5.76 -5.60
C THR A 99 -11.54 -5.63 -6.39
N GLY A 100 -11.64 -6.31 -7.53
CA GLY A 100 -12.88 -6.38 -8.28
C GLY A 100 -12.68 -6.67 -9.77
N VAL A 101 -13.78 -6.54 -10.52
CA VAL A 101 -13.80 -6.75 -11.96
C VAL A 101 -13.50 -5.46 -12.71
N TYR A 102 -12.49 -5.53 -13.56
CA TYR A 102 -12.06 -4.46 -14.45
C TYR A 102 -12.16 -4.90 -15.90
N TRP A 103 -12.12 -3.94 -16.82
CA TRP A 103 -12.13 -4.19 -18.24
C TRP A 103 -11.15 -3.29 -18.96
N VAL A 104 -10.44 -3.87 -19.91
CA VAL A 104 -9.73 -3.14 -20.96
C VAL A 104 -10.68 -3.03 -22.14
N GLY A 105 -10.97 -1.80 -22.58
CA GLY A 105 -11.91 -1.52 -23.65
C GLY A 105 -11.30 -0.75 -24.81
N ILE A 106 -11.83 -0.99 -26.01
CA ILE A 106 -11.59 -0.22 -27.23
C ILE A 106 -12.93 0.36 -27.69
N ASP A 107 -13.01 1.68 -27.75
CA ASP A 107 -14.20 2.43 -28.15
C ASP A 107 -14.57 2.12 -29.62
N LYS A 108 -15.84 1.79 -29.85
CA LYS A 108 -16.44 1.53 -31.15
C LYS A 108 -17.86 2.07 -31.23
N ILE A 109 -18.22 2.56 -32.42
CA ILE A 109 -19.52 3.16 -32.76
C ILE A 109 -20.74 2.29 -32.36
N TYR A 110 -20.62 0.96 -32.35
CA TYR A 110 -21.74 0.05 -32.03
C TYR A 110 -21.54 -0.72 -30.72
N ALA A 111 -20.41 -1.41 -30.61
CA ALA A 111 -20.11 -2.28 -29.49
C ALA A 111 -18.61 -2.31 -29.28
N ASP A 112 -18.21 -1.86 -28.11
CA ASP A 112 -16.82 -1.84 -27.68
C ASP A 112 -16.26 -3.26 -27.61
N ILE A 113 -14.98 -3.37 -27.97
CA ILE A 113 -14.25 -4.62 -27.72
C ILE A 113 -13.74 -4.53 -26.30
N MET A 114 -14.13 -5.48 -25.46
CA MET A 114 -13.75 -5.48 -24.06
C MET A 114 -13.26 -6.84 -23.60
N THR A 115 -12.18 -6.84 -22.82
CA THR A 115 -11.61 -8.01 -22.15
C THR A 115 -11.67 -7.79 -20.63
N SER A 116 -12.28 -8.71 -19.90
CA SER A 116 -12.41 -8.62 -18.44
C SER A 116 -11.13 -9.06 -17.74
N ILE A 117 -10.81 -8.37 -16.65
CA ILE A 117 -9.67 -8.64 -15.77
C ILE A 117 -10.19 -8.70 -14.34
N ASN A 118 -9.96 -9.81 -13.66
CA ASN A 118 -10.29 -9.94 -12.24
C ASN A 118 -9.07 -9.59 -11.39
N LEU A 119 -9.11 -8.49 -10.64
CA LEU A 119 -8.05 -8.07 -9.75
C LEU A 119 -8.38 -8.50 -8.32
N ILE A 120 -7.48 -9.26 -7.70
CA ILE A 120 -7.59 -9.75 -6.32
C ILE A 120 -6.39 -9.20 -5.55
N VAL A 121 -6.65 -8.32 -4.60
CA VAL A 121 -5.63 -7.77 -3.71
C VAL A 121 -5.77 -8.42 -2.35
N THR A 122 -4.68 -8.95 -1.79
CA THR A 122 -4.67 -9.60 -0.48
C THR A 122 -3.57 -9.06 0.42
N PHE A 123 -3.74 -9.23 1.73
CA PHE A 123 -2.65 -9.05 2.68
C PHE A 123 -1.76 -10.30 2.71
N VAL A 124 -0.47 -10.11 3.00
CA VAL A 124 0.51 -11.19 3.19
C VAL A 124 0.58 -11.53 4.67
N ALA A 125 0.50 -12.81 5.00
CA ALA A 125 0.69 -13.29 6.37
C ALA A 125 2.09 -12.94 6.88
N VAL A 126 2.18 -12.68 8.19
CA VAL A 126 3.42 -12.28 8.86
C VAL A 126 4.28 -13.53 9.09
N SER A 127 5.59 -13.42 8.80
CA SER A 127 6.55 -14.48 9.14
C SER A 127 7.02 -14.36 10.60
N LYS A 128 7.67 -15.41 11.13
CA LYS A 128 8.32 -15.36 12.47
C LYS A 128 9.24 -14.12 12.54
N PRO A 129 9.01 -13.15 13.43
CA PRO A 129 9.86 -11.98 13.52
C PRO A 129 11.23 -12.35 14.08
N MET A 130 12.25 -11.70 13.52
CA MET A 130 13.63 -11.78 13.97
C MET A 130 13.93 -10.57 14.85
N VAL A 131 14.72 -10.81 15.89
CA VAL A 131 15.21 -9.77 16.80
C VAL A 131 16.68 -9.56 16.54
N TRP A 132 17.10 -8.32 16.36
CA TRP A 132 18.49 -7.94 16.22
C TRP A 132 19.04 -7.33 17.50
N PRO A 133 20.30 -7.61 17.82
CA PRO A 133 20.93 -7.02 18.98
C PRO A 133 21.20 -5.53 18.79
N PRO A 134 21.44 -4.81 19.89
CA PRO A 134 21.98 -3.46 19.84
C PRO A 134 23.29 -3.41 19.06
N SER A 135 23.55 -2.27 18.42
CA SER A 135 24.79 -2.04 17.66
C SER A 135 26.06 -2.17 18.51
N SER A 136 25.98 -1.88 19.80
CA SER A 136 27.06 -2.08 20.76
C SER A 136 26.52 -2.84 21.98
N MET A 137 26.82 -4.13 22.05
CA MET A 137 26.50 -4.94 23.23
C MET A 137 27.36 -4.57 24.45
N GLY A 138 28.50 -3.89 24.24
CA GLY A 138 29.36 -3.44 25.34
C GLY A 138 28.75 -2.32 26.16
N ASP A 139 27.82 -1.55 25.57
CA ASP A 139 27.14 -0.41 26.19
C ASP A 139 26.35 -0.84 27.44
N THR A 140 25.85 -2.07 27.46
CA THR A 140 25.11 -2.66 28.59
C THR A 140 26.00 -2.86 29.81
N CYS A 141 27.31 -2.98 29.62
CA CYS A 141 28.28 -3.04 30.72
C CYS A 141 28.54 -1.66 31.33
N TRP A 142 28.17 -0.57 30.65
CA TRP A 142 28.40 0.81 31.09
C TRP A 142 27.10 1.53 31.49
N GLY A 143 26.01 0.78 31.71
CA GLY A 143 24.69 1.33 32.03
C GLY A 143 24.09 2.18 30.92
N GLN A 144 24.65 2.13 29.70
CA GLN A 144 24.16 2.93 28.60
C GLN A 144 22.85 2.33 28.06
N PRO A 145 21.91 3.19 27.61
CA PRO A 145 20.67 2.72 27.03
C PRO A 145 20.93 2.02 25.71
N VAL A 146 20.20 0.93 25.46
CA VAL A 146 20.31 0.15 24.22
C VAL A 146 18.96 -0.01 23.56
N THR A 147 18.96 -0.21 22.25
CA THR A 147 17.75 -0.46 21.47
C THR A 147 17.84 -1.81 20.78
N VAL A 148 16.80 -2.61 20.95
CA VAL A 148 16.66 -3.94 20.34
C VAL A 148 15.60 -3.84 19.25
N HIS A 149 15.98 -4.15 18.01
CA HIS A 149 15.08 -4.03 16.86
C HIS A 149 14.37 -5.36 16.58
N CYS A 150 13.07 -5.31 16.29
CA CYS A 150 12.28 -6.44 15.83
C CYS A 150 11.66 -6.16 14.46
N ALA A 151 11.77 -7.12 13.54
CA ALA A 151 11.04 -7.04 12.27
C ALA A 151 10.75 -8.43 11.70
N SER A 152 9.85 -8.47 10.73
CA SER A 152 9.46 -9.68 10.02
C SER A 152 9.85 -9.56 8.56
N ALA A 153 10.41 -10.62 7.98
CA ALA A 153 10.84 -10.64 6.58
C ALA A 153 9.64 -10.62 5.61
N GLN A 154 8.48 -11.11 6.04
CA GLN A 154 7.24 -11.13 5.29
C GLN A 154 6.09 -10.59 6.14
N GLY A 155 5.15 -9.94 5.46
CA GLY A 155 3.95 -9.36 6.04
C GLY A 155 3.65 -8.01 5.41
N THR A 156 2.37 -7.71 5.26
CA THR A 156 1.89 -6.38 4.81
C THR A 156 1.24 -5.65 5.98
N SER A 157 1.51 -4.36 6.13
CA SER A 157 0.96 -3.51 7.19
C SER A 157 1.16 -4.09 8.60
N VAL A 158 2.37 -4.56 8.87
CA VAL A 158 2.70 -5.26 10.12
C VAL A 158 2.83 -4.27 11.28
N GLN A 159 2.21 -4.62 12.41
CA GLN A 159 2.36 -3.95 13.69
C GLN A 159 3.19 -4.82 14.64
N TYR A 160 4.04 -4.18 15.43
CA TYR A 160 4.94 -4.83 16.39
C TYR A 160 4.55 -4.45 17.81
N THR A 161 4.64 -5.41 18.72
CA THR A 161 4.41 -5.20 20.15
C THR A 161 5.32 -6.09 20.97
N TRP A 162 6.01 -5.49 21.91
CA TRP A 162 6.87 -6.17 22.87
C TRP A 162 6.07 -6.55 24.11
N TYR A 163 6.27 -7.78 24.55
CA TYR A 163 5.69 -8.35 25.75
C TYR A 163 6.80 -8.78 26.71
N GLN A 164 6.59 -8.51 27.99
CA GLN A 164 7.38 -9.11 29.07
C GLN A 164 6.69 -10.41 29.50
N SER A 165 7.43 -11.51 29.42
CA SER A 165 6.94 -12.84 29.79
C SER A 165 6.99 -13.00 31.30
N THR A 166 5.84 -12.99 31.95
CA THR A 166 5.71 -13.09 33.42
C THR A 166 5.03 -14.36 33.92
N GLN A 167 4.31 -15.10 33.05
CA GLN A 167 3.55 -16.33 33.35
C GLN A 167 2.65 -16.28 34.62
N PRO A 168 1.32 -16.49 34.53
CA PRO A 168 0.58 -17.09 33.42
C PRO A 168 0.09 -16.10 32.37
N GLN A 169 0.18 -14.80 32.65
CA GLN A 169 -0.25 -13.73 31.75
C GLN A 169 0.94 -12.82 31.49
N ASP A 170 1.21 -12.58 30.21
CA ASP A 170 2.29 -11.69 29.78
C ASP A 170 1.82 -10.23 29.80
N ILE A 171 2.77 -9.33 30.07
CA ILE A 171 2.51 -7.90 30.16
C ILE A 171 2.89 -7.25 28.86
N GLN A 172 1.96 -6.52 28.23
CA GLN A 172 2.29 -5.67 27.09
C GLN A 172 3.18 -4.53 27.56
N PHE A 173 4.42 -4.51 27.06
CA PHE A 173 5.43 -3.55 27.48
C PHE A 173 5.43 -2.31 26.57
N GLN A 174 5.50 -2.52 25.25
CA GLN A 174 5.63 -1.40 24.30
C GLN A 174 5.08 -1.76 22.91
N SER A 175 4.31 -0.87 22.29
CA SER A 175 3.83 -1.01 20.90
C SER A 175 4.77 -0.29 19.93
N SER A 176 5.87 -0.96 19.59
CA SER A 176 6.92 -0.45 18.71
C SER A 176 7.68 -1.62 18.07
N ALA A 177 8.33 -1.38 16.93
CA ALA A 177 9.32 -2.31 16.38
C ALA A 177 10.57 -2.37 17.26
N ASP A 178 10.90 -1.26 17.90
CA ASP A 178 12.09 -1.08 18.73
C ASP A 178 11.73 -1.16 20.22
N LEU A 179 12.46 -2.01 20.95
CA LEU A 179 12.45 -2.08 22.41
C LEU A 179 13.61 -1.25 22.94
N HIS A 180 13.30 -0.22 23.72
CA HIS A 180 14.29 0.64 24.35
C HIS A 180 14.52 0.21 25.80
N LEU A 181 15.77 -0.09 26.15
CA LEU A 181 16.15 -0.56 27.48
C LEU A 181 17.16 0.41 28.09
N HIS A 182 16.97 0.71 29.37
CA HIS A 182 17.87 1.53 30.18
C HIS A 182 17.81 1.06 31.63
N CYS A 183 18.72 1.54 32.48
CA CYS A 183 18.87 1.03 33.83
C CYS A 183 17.63 1.20 34.72
N GLY A 184 16.90 2.33 34.62
CA GLY A 184 15.61 2.48 35.29
C GLY A 184 14.48 1.54 34.84
N ILE A 185 14.68 0.68 33.84
CA ILE A 185 13.73 -0.39 33.44
C ILE A 185 14.27 -1.76 33.84
N VAL A 186 15.58 -1.96 33.71
CA VAL A 186 16.24 -3.26 33.88
C VAL A 186 16.63 -3.46 35.35
N GLU A 187 15.62 -3.59 36.20
CA GLU A 187 15.81 -3.77 37.66
C GLU A 187 16.08 -5.23 38.04
N GLU A 188 15.46 -6.16 37.32
CA GLU A 188 15.54 -7.60 37.57
C GLU A 188 15.66 -8.43 36.28
N ASP A 189 16.02 -9.71 36.47
CA ASP A 189 16.09 -10.68 35.39
C ASP A 189 14.72 -10.80 34.72
N SER A 190 14.70 -10.60 33.40
CA SER A 190 13.45 -10.45 32.66
C SER A 190 13.55 -11.09 31.28
N GLN A 191 12.41 -11.54 30.76
CA GLN A 191 12.31 -12.15 29.44
C GLN A 191 11.31 -11.38 28.60
N TYR A 192 11.70 -11.03 27.38
CA TYR A 192 10.88 -10.31 26.43
C TYR A 192 10.72 -11.10 25.14
N TYR A 193 9.59 -10.93 24.47
CA TYR A 193 9.45 -11.34 23.08
C TYR A 193 8.68 -10.28 22.29
N CYS A 194 8.95 -10.23 20.99
CA CYS A 194 8.25 -9.39 20.06
C CYS A 194 7.14 -10.19 19.37
N SER A 195 5.93 -9.64 19.34
CA SER A 195 4.84 -10.10 18.50
C SER A 195 4.73 -9.21 17.28
N ALA A 196 4.73 -9.83 16.10
CA ALA A 196 4.48 -9.17 14.82
C ALA A 196 3.13 -9.64 14.29
N SER A 197 2.22 -8.72 14.01
CA SER A 197 0.84 -9.04 13.67
C SER A 197 0.28 -8.12 12.58
N ASN A 198 -0.67 -8.65 11.83
CA ASN A 198 -1.54 -7.89 10.93
C ASN A 198 -2.93 -8.52 10.91
N ASP A 199 -3.83 -7.99 10.08
CA ASP A 199 -5.22 -8.45 9.96
C ASP A 199 -5.37 -9.92 9.54
N VAL A 200 -4.30 -10.58 9.10
CA VAL A 200 -4.30 -11.98 8.63
C VAL A 200 -3.75 -12.94 9.68
N SER A 201 -2.69 -12.55 10.37
CA SER A 201 -1.92 -13.48 11.20
C SER A 201 -1.08 -12.76 12.24
N SER A 202 -0.71 -13.50 13.28
CA SER A 202 0.26 -13.07 14.29
C SER A 202 1.34 -14.13 14.46
N GLN A 203 2.58 -13.68 14.67
CA GLN A 203 3.74 -14.52 14.96
C GLN A 203 4.56 -13.91 16.10
N GLN A 204 5.34 -14.73 16.78
CA GLN A 204 6.17 -14.35 17.92
C GLN A 204 7.64 -14.64 17.64
N SER A 205 8.54 -13.79 18.14
CA SER A 205 9.98 -13.97 18.04
C SER A 205 10.48 -15.08 18.97
N GLY A 206 11.78 -15.39 18.90
CA GLY A 206 12.46 -16.01 20.03
C GLY A 206 12.51 -15.07 21.25
N MET A 207 12.80 -15.63 22.42
CA MET A 207 12.93 -14.87 23.67
C MET A 207 14.24 -14.07 23.70
N VAL A 208 14.16 -12.86 24.25
CA VAL A 208 15.27 -12.02 24.67
C VAL A 208 15.33 -12.09 26.20
N SER A 209 16.37 -12.73 26.73
CA SER A 209 16.57 -12.83 28.19
C SER A 209 17.59 -11.78 28.64
N LEU A 210 17.22 -11.01 29.66
CA LEU A 210 18.09 -10.08 30.36
C LEU A 210 18.52 -10.68 31.69
N GLN A 211 19.81 -10.60 31.99
CA GLN A 211 20.34 -10.94 33.30
C GLN A 211 21.02 -9.73 33.91
N VAL A 212 20.55 -9.33 35.10
CA VAL A 212 21.11 -8.20 35.85
C VAL A 212 22.34 -8.67 36.63
N LEU A 213 23.50 -8.14 36.25
CA LEU A 213 24.79 -8.45 36.88
C LEU A 213 25.10 -7.49 38.03
N LYS A 214 24.71 -6.22 37.90
CA LYS A 214 24.77 -5.20 38.94
C LYS A 214 23.55 -4.27 38.83
N PRO A 215 22.64 -4.25 39.81
CA PRO A 215 21.51 -3.33 39.80
C PRO A 215 21.95 -1.90 40.14
N SER A 216 21.34 -0.92 39.49
CA SER A 216 21.49 0.53 39.74
C SER A 216 20.50 1.30 38.87
N GLU A 217 20.07 2.48 39.29
CA GLU A 217 19.13 3.31 38.50
C GLU A 217 19.80 3.97 37.28
N GLU A 218 21.10 4.27 37.37
CA GLU A 218 21.85 4.99 36.31
C GLU A 218 23.03 4.20 35.72
N ASP A 219 23.69 3.33 36.49
CA ASP A 219 24.93 2.64 36.08
C ASP A 219 24.86 1.10 36.19
N CYS A 220 23.67 0.55 35.94
CA CYS A 220 23.46 -0.89 35.98
C CYS A 220 24.36 -1.64 34.97
N ILE A 221 24.62 -2.90 35.27
CA ILE A 221 25.33 -3.82 34.38
C ILE A 221 24.41 -5.00 34.13
N TYR A 222 24.15 -5.30 32.87
CA TYR A 222 23.27 -6.39 32.48
C TYR A 222 23.76 -7.04 31.18
N SER A 223 23.43 -8.31 31.00
CA SER A 223 23.76 -9.09 29.80
C SER A 223 22.50 -9.56 29.09
N PHE A 224 22.61 -9.78 27.77
CA PHE A 224 21.54 -10.25 26.92
C PHE A 224 21.85 -11.65 26.38
N ALA A 225 20.84 -12.50 26.38
CA ALA A 225 20.84 -13.76 25.65
C ALA A 225 19.67 -13.78 24.64
N MET A 226 20.00 -14.08 23.38
CA MET A 226 19.05 -14.19 22.27
C MET A 226 19.30 -15.50 21.51
N GLU A 227 18.25 -16.06 20.92
CA GLU A 227 18.35 -17.30 20.14
C GLU A 227 19.35 -17.15 18.97
N GLY A 228 20.38 -18.00 18.94
CA GLY A 228 21.39 -18.01 17.86
C GLY A 228 22.50 -16.96 17.99
N GLN A 229 22.54 -16.18 19.07
CA GLN A 229 23.57 -15.15 19.28
C GLN A 229 24.44 -15.42 20.52
N ARG A 230 25.71 -15.01 20.45
CA ARG A 230 26.63 -15.05 21.59
C ARG A 230 26.33 -13.91 22.57
N SER A 231 26.27 -14.23 23.86
CA SER A 231 26.26 -13.24 24.93
C SER A 231 27.56 -12.44 24.92
N TYR A 232 27.47 -11.16 25.29
CA TYR A 232 28.63 -10.32 25.58
C TYR A 232 29.05 -10.52 27.05
N ASP A 233 30.34 -10.38 27.35
CA ASP A 233 30.92 -10.60 28.68
C ASP A 233 31.34 -9.27 29.32
N CYS A 234 30.73 -8.93 30.45
CA CYS A 234 31.01 -7.71 31.23
C CYS A 234 32.05 -7.90 32.35
N SER A 235 32.77 -9.02 32.39
CA SER A 235 33.70 -9.39 33.47
C SER A 235 34.73 -8.30 33.80
N ASP A 236 35.24 -7.59 32.80
CA ASP A 236 36.26 -6.54 33.02
C ASP A 236 35.70 -5.33 33.77
N ARG A 237 34.42 -4.99 33.54
CA ARG A 237 33.77 -3.90 34.27
C ARG A 237 33.44 -4.30 35.71
N LEU A 238 32.97 -5.53 35.91
CA LEU A 238 32.64 -6.07 37.23
C LEU A 238 33.83 -6.04 38.19
N LYS A 239 35.04 -6.35 37.71
CA LYS A 239 36.28 -6.25 38.51
C LYS A 239 36.61 -4.83 38.96
N THR A 240 36.26 -3.82 38.15
CA THR A 240 36.61 -2.41 38.38
C THR A 240 35.65 -1.71 39.35
N SER A 241 34.38 -2.15 39.42
CA SER A 241 33.36 -1.54 40.30
C SER A 241 33.58 -1.83 41.80
N THR A 242 34.43 -2.79 42.16
CA THR A 242 34.74 -3.13 43.56
C THR A 242 35.81 -2.23 44.19
N ALA A 243 36.40 -1.31 43.42
CA ALA A 243 37.34 -0.33 43.94
C ALA A 243 36.59 0.91 44.47
N THR A 244 36.61 1.10 45.78
CA THR A 244 36.04 2.24 46.53
C THR A 244 36.50 3.59 45.95
N PRO A 245 35.66 4.65 45.90
CA PRO A 245 36.11 5.95 45.41
C PRO A 245 37.08 6.61 46.41
N LEU A 246 38.29 6.92 45.94
CA LEU A 246 39.18 7.86 46.63
C LEU A 246 38.59 9.26 46.54
N ARG A 247 38.09 9.75 47.68
CA ARG A 247 37.71 11.14 47.91
C ARG A 247 38.96 12.02 47.73
N SER A 248 39.01 12.80 46.67
CA SER A 248 39.99 13.89 46.54
C SER A 248 39.25 15.22 46.51
N ASN A 249 39.44 15.98 47.60
CA ASN A 249 39.15 17.40 47.65
C ASN A 249 40.15 18.13 46.74
N GLY A 250 39.64 18.88 45.77
CA GLY A 250 40.43 19.78 44.93
C GLY A 250 39.68 21.09 44.73
N HIS A 251 39.95 22.03 45.64
CA HIS A 251 39.58 23.44 45.57
C HIS A 251 40.52 24.17 44.59
N LEU A 252 39.99 25.04 43.71
CA LEU A 252 40.51 26.37 43.35
C LEU A 252 39.61 27.07 42.28
N THR A 253 38.85 28.05 42.78
CA THR A 253 38.41 29.38 42.27
C THR A 253 38.52 29.80 40.78
N GLU A 254 37.34 30.25 40.26
CA GLU A 254 36.96 31.49 39.50
C GLU A 254 37.86 32.06 38.36
N GLU A 255 37.38 32.63 37.24
CA GLU A 255 36.31 33.66 37.04
C GLU A 255 35.97 33.83 35.50
N PRO A 256 35.19 34.83 34.98
CA PRO A 256 33.84 34.65 34.42
C PRO A 256 33.63 35.16 32.96
N TYR A 257 32.53 34.74 32.28
CA TYR A 257 31.87 35.56 31.24
C TYR A 257 30.41 35.09 30.96
N GLN A 258 29.47 36.03 31.00
CA GLN A 258 28.04 35.94 30.65
C GLN A 258 27.76 36.98 29.53
N PRO A 259 26.52 37.18 29.05
CA PRO A 259 25.67 36.31 28.25
C PRO A 259 25.23 37.02 26.93
N GLY A 260 24.74 36.26 25.94
CA GLY A 260 24.18 36.81 24.70
C GLY A 260 22.67 36.57 24.56
N THR A 261 21.87 37.50 25.10
CA THR A 261 20.52 37.90 24.66
C THR A 261 20.44 38.08 23.13
N ASN A 262 19.33 38.00 22.37
CA ASN A 262 17.88 38.00 22.57
C ASN A 262 17.28 37.67 21.19
N SER A 263 16.12 37.02 21.12
CA SER A 263 14.90 37.66 20.56
C SER A 263 13.72 36.70 20.59
N ASN A 264 12.76 37.05 21.43
CA ASN A 264 11.37 36.62 21.36
C ASN A 264 10.76 36.97 19.99
N LEU A 265 9.87 36.12 19.47
CA LEU A 265 8.54 36.62 19.09
C LEU A 265 7.50 35.49 19.08
N SER A 266 6.61 35.56 20.05
CA SER A 266 5.27 34.97 20.02
C SER A 266 4.42 35.61 18.92
N SER A 267 3.57 34.86 18.24
CA SER A 267 2.18 35.28 18.04
C SER A 267 1.27 34.10 17.71
N THR A 268 0.39 33.81 18.66
CA THR A 268 -0.92 33.19 18.47
C THR A 268 -1.84 34.26 17.85
N ILE A 269 -2.56 33.97 16.76
CA ILE A 269 -3.79 34.71 16.41
C ILE A 269 -4.85 33.74 15.88
N ASN A 270 -6.06 34.00 16.37
CA ASN A 270 -7.34 33.32 16.22
C ASN A 270 -7.92 33.26 14.80
N GLN A 271 -8.75 32.22 14.63
CA GLN A 271 -10.04 32.16 13.94
C GLN A 271 -10.48 33.37 13.10
N THR A 272 -10.94 33.09 11.87
CA THR A 272 -12.29 33.50 11.45
C THR A 272 -12.84 32.59 10.35
N HIS A 273 -14.04 32.09 10.65
CA HIS A 273 -15.09 31.64 9.77
C HIS A 273 -15.40 32.70 8.70
N GLN A 274 -15.41 32.36 7.40
CA GLN A 274 -16.23 33.10 6.42
C GLN A 274 -16.51 32.29 5.15
N ASP A 275 -17.68 31.68 5.23
CA ASP A 275 -18.67 31.40 4.19
C ASP A 275 -18.65 32.43 3.04
N TRP A 276 -18.51 31.95 1.79
CA TRP A 276 -18.93 32.70 0.61
C TRP A 276 -19.72 31.78 -0.32
N ARG A 277 -21.04 31.87 -0.17
CA ARG A 277 -22.01 31.48 -1.19
C ARG A 277 -21.77 32.31 -2.46
N TYR A 278 -21.67 31.64 -3.60
CA TYR A 278 -22.08 32.22 -4.87
C TYR A 278 -23.19 31.37 -5.50
N ASN A 279 -24.39 31.95 -5.52
CA ASN A 279 -25.56 31.50 -6.27
C ASN A 279 -25.42 31.85 -7.76
N ARG A 280 -25.90 30.92 -8.62
CA ARG A 280 -26.56 31.06 -9.95
C ARG A 280 -25.98 30.06 -10.95
N ALA A 281 -26.75 29.39 -11.83
CA ALA A 281 -28.18 29.37 -12.11
C ALA A 281 -28.51 28.06 -12.82
N TRP A 282 -29.69 27.49 -12.54
CA TRP A 282 -30.23 26.34 -13.27
C TRP A 282 -30.63 26.78 -14.69
N ALA A 283 -29.99 26.20 -15.71
CA ALA A 283 -30.44 26.30 -17.09
C ALA A 283 -31.53 25.24 -17.33
N LEU A 284 -32.78 25.66 -17.24
CA LEU A 284 -33.92 24.94 -17.78
C LEU A 284 -33.75 24.88 -19.30
N LEU A 285 -33.48 23.68 -19.83
CA LEU A 285 -33.57 23.46 -21.27
C LEU A 285 -35.03 23.64 -21.71
N PRO A 286 -35.30 24.33 -22.83
CA PRO A 286 -36.65 24.76 -23.15
C PRO A 286 -37.55 23.61 -23.61
N VAL A 287 -38.83 23.63 -23.18
CA VAL A 287 -39.88 22.66 -23.49
C VAL A 287 -40.10 22.43 -25.00
N TRP A 288 -39.74 23.38 -25.86
CA TRP A 288 -39.85 23.23 -27.32
C TRP A 288 -38.87 22.19 -27.90
N TYR A 289 -37.77 21.86 -27.20
CA TYR A 289 -36.82 20.83 -27.62
C TYR A 289 -37.41 19.42 -27.51
N GLU A 290 -38.21 19.16 -26.48
CA GLU A 290 -38.92 17.87 -26.35
C GLU A 290 -40.02 17.73 -27.41
N ILE A 291 -40.76 18.81 -27.72
CA ILE A 291 -41.79 18.77 -28.77
C ILE A 291 -41.18 18.45 -30.14
N LEU A 292 -40.04 19.05 -30.49
CA LEU A 292 -39.29 18.74 -31.71
C LEU A 292 -38.80 17.28 -31.72
N ARG A 293 -38.30 16.77 -30.60
CA ARG A 293 -37.83 15.38 -30.48
C ARG A 293 -38.95 14.36 -30.74
N TRP A 294 -40.15 14.59 -30.20
CA TRP A 294 -41.29 13.70 -30.42
C TRP A 294 -41.88 13.80 -31.84
N LEU A 295 -41.85 14.98 -32.46
CA LEU A 295 -42.26 15.15 -33.87
C LEU A 295 -41.34 14.39 -34.83
N PHE A 296 -40.01 14.48 -34.65
CA PHE A 296 -39.06 13.71 -35.46
C PHE A 296 -39.23 12.20 -35.27
N LEU A 297 -39.43 11.74 -34.03
CA LEU A 297 -39.69 10.33 -33.75
C LEU A 297 -40.97 9.81 -34.44
N ALA A 298 -42.05 10.60 -34.40
CA ALA A 298 -43.32 10.23 -35.05
C ALA A 298 -43.18 10.15 -36.59
N THR A 299 -42.44 11.07 -37.22
CA THR A 299 -42.18 11.03 -38.67
C THR A 299 -41.34 9.82 -39.09
N LEU A 300 -40.38 9.42 -38.25
CA LEU A 300 -39.50 8.28 -38.52
C LEU A 300 -40.26 6.95 -38.40
N ILE A 301 -41.15 6.83 -37.41
CA ILE A 301 -42.04 5.66 -37.26
C ILE A 301 -43.00 5.55 -38.47
N ALA A 302 -43.60 6.66 -38.92
CA ALA A 302 -44.49 6.66 -40.08
C ALA A 302 -43.76 6.23 -41.37
N ALA A 303 -42.52 6.68 -41.56
CA ALA A 303 -41.69 6.28 -42.71
C ALA A 303 -41.35 4.77 -42.69
N VAL A 304 -41.00 4.21 -41.53
CA VAL A 304 -40.74 2.77 -41.37
C VAL A 304 -41.99 1.94 -41.63
N CYS A 305 -43.16 2.39 -41.17
CA CYS A 305 -44.43 1.72 -41.44
C CYS A 305 -44.81 1.72 -42.93
N LEU A 306 -44.52 2.80 -43.67
CA LEU A 306 -44.74 2.88 -45.11
C LEU A 306 -43.82 1.95 -45.89
N VAL A 307 -42.55 1.83 -45.48
CA VAL A 307 -41.57 0.91 -46.09
C VAL A 307 -41.96 -0.56 -45.88
N HIS A 308 -42.51 -0.91 -44.73
CA HIS A 308 -42.99 -2.27 -44.47
C HIS A 308 -44.28 -2.62 -45.24
N LYS A 309 -45.09 -1.64 -45.62
CA LYS A 309 -46.34 -1.86 -46.38
C LYS A 309 -46.11 -2.10 -47.87
N PHE A 310 -44.92 -1.80 -48.40
CA PHE A 310 -44.56 -1.89 -49.82
C PHE A 310 -43.53 -2.97 -50.14
N ARG A 311 -43.40 -4.03 -49.32
CA ARG A 311 -42.59 -5.19 -49.71
C ARG A 311 -43.46 -6.16 -50.52
N PRO A 312 -43.33 -6.24 -51.85
CA PRO A 312 -44.07 -7.23 -52.63
C PRO A 312 -43.58 -8.62 -52.25
N THR A 313 -44.52 -9.50 -51.89
CA THR A 313 -44.32 -10.94 -51.83
C THR A 313 -43.86 -11.42 -53.20
N GLN A 314 -42.59 -11.82 -53.32
CA GLN A 314 -42.12 -12.52 -54.51
C GLN A 314 -42.55 -13.99 -54.42
N VAL A 315 -43.28 -14.42 -55.44
CA VAL A 315 -43.64 -15.81 -55.77
C VAL A 315 -42.48 -16.43 -56.53
#